data_AF-A0A0F2ILL1-F1
#
_entry.id   AF-A0A0F2ILL1-F1
#
_cell.length_a   1.000
_cell.length_b   1.000
_cell.length_c   1.000
_cell.angle_alpha   90.00
_cell.angle_beta   90.00
_cell.angle_gamma   90.00
#
_symmetry.space_group_name_H-M   'P 1'
#
loop_
_entity.id
_entity.type
_entity.pdbx_description
1 polymer ?
#
loop_
_entity_poly.entity_id
_entity_poly.type
_entity_poly.pdbx_seq_one_letter_code
_entity_poly.pdbx_strand_id
1 'polypeptide(L)'
;FSPVMAVFGLPGEAAAVLIGAWMSMGGAVGVVITLFDQGILNGTHIAILAPAIYLMGSQVQYMGRIMGPIGTEGRYIPIMIAISVLNAFGAMLVMNLFV
;
A
#
# COMPACT_ATOMS: atom_id res chain seq x y z
N PHE A 1 -2.15 11.62 -10.05
CA PHE A 1 -2.40 10.25 -9.57
C PHE A 1 -2.81 9.25 -10.67
N SER A 2 -3.32 9.69 -11.82
CA SER A 2 -3.70 8.81 -12.93
C SER A 2 -2.56 8.04 -13.65
N PRO A 3 -1.37 8.62 -13.93
CA PRO A 3 -0.39 7.93 -14.78
C PRO A 3 0.39 6.80 -14.09
N VAL A 4 0.61 6.89 -12.76
CA VAL A 4 1.35 5.83 -12.03
C VAL A 4 0.47 4.59 -11.84
N MET A 5 -0.83 4.77 -11.62
CA MET A 5 -1.74 3.65 -11.40
C MET A 5 -2.30 3.04 -12.69
N ALA A 6 -2.31 3.80 -13.78
CA ALA A 6 -2.55 3.26 -15.12
C ALA A 6 -1.50 2.20 -15.53
N VAL A 7 -0.25 2.32 -15.05
CA VAL A 7 0.80 1.30 -15.30
C VAL A 7 0.45 -0.05 -14.66
N PHE A 8 -0.33 -0.05 -13.58
CA PHE A 8 -0.77 -1.26 -12.87
C PHE A 8 -2.20 -1.68 -13.23
N GLY A 9 -2.80 -1.07 -14.27
CA GLY A 9 -4.19 -1.33 -14.66
C GLY A 9 -5.21 -0.96 -13.59
N LEU A 10 -4.82 -0.13 -12.61
CA LEU A 10 -5.64 0.21 -11.46
C LEU A 10 -6.34 1.57 -11.66
N PRO A 11 -7.61 1.68 -11.23
CA PRO A 11 -8.35 2.94 -11.25
C PRO A 11 -7.70 3.94 -10.28
N GLY A 12 -7.74 5.23 -10.61
CA GLY A 12 -7.05 6.32 -9.89
C GLY A 12 -7.37 6.42 -8.39
N GLU A 13 -8.49 5.83 -7.98
CA GLU A 13 -8.99 5.74 -6.62
C GLU A 13 -8.21 4.73 -5.74
N ALA A 14 -7.53 3.75 -6.34
CA ALA A 14 -6.65 2.82 -5.62
C ALA A 14 -5.47 3.50 -4.89
N ALA A 15 -5.15 4.77 -5.20
CA ALA A 15 -4.14 5.54 -4.51
C ALA A 15 -4.58 5.85 -3.08
N ALA A 16 -5.90 6.05 -2.87
CA ALA A 16 -6.47 6.22 -1.54
C ALA A 16 -6.28 4.95 -0.69
N VAL A 17 -6.33 3.77 -1.31
CA VAL A 17 -6.04 2.48 -0.63
C VAL A 17 -4.58 2.41 -0.20
N LEU A 18 -3.64 2.81 -1.07
CA LEU A 18 -2.21 2.81 -0.74
C LEU A 18 -1.87 3.80 0.38
N ILE A 19 -2.47 5.01 0.36
CA ILE A 19 -2.35 5.99 1.44
C ILE A 19 -2.95 5.44 2.74
N GLY A 20 -4.11 4.78 2.64
CA GLY A 20 -4.74 4.07 3.75
C GLY A 20 -3.81 3.01 4.35
N ALA A 21 -3.17 2.17 3.51
CA ALA A 21 -2.25 1.12 3.91
C ALA A 21 -1.02 1.66 4.63
N TRP A 22 -0.45 2.76 4.12
CA TRP A 22 0.67 3.45 4.75
C TRP A 22 0.36 3.81 6.20
N MET A 23 -0.85 4.33 6.44
CA MET A 23 -1.31 4.72 7.76
C MET A 23 -1.69 3.50 8.63
N SER A 24 -2.41 2.53 8.06
CA SER A 24 -2.92 1.34 8.76
C SER A 24 -3.43 0.28 7.78
N MET A 25 -3.10 -1.00 8.01
CA MET A 25 -3.68 -2.11 7.25
C MET A 25 -5.21 -2.13 7.33
N GLY A 26 -5.78 -1.95 8.52
CA GLY A 26 -7.24 -1.91 8.70
C GLY A 26 -7.90 -0.71 8.00
N GLY A 27 -7.19 0.43 7.93
CA GLY A 27 -7.67 1.60 7.19
C GLY A 27 -7.74 1.34 5.68
N ALA A 28 -6.73 0.68 5.12
CA ALA A 28 -6.71 0.30 3.70
C ALA A 28 -7.86 -0.64 3.33
N VAL A 29 -8.12 -1.67 4.15
CA VAL A 29 -9.19 -2.65 3.91
C VAL A 29 -10.56 -1.96 3.92
N GLY A 30 -10.79 -1.01 4.83
CA GLY A 30 -11.99 -0.19 4.83
C GLY A 30 -12.16 0.57 3.52
N VAL A 31 -11.11 1.26 3.05
CA VAL A 31 -11.14 2.01 1.78
C VAL A 31 -11.38 1.09 0.58
N VAL A 32 -10.76 -0.10 0.55
CA VAL A 32 -11.00 -1.11 -0.50
C VAL A 32 -12.46 -1.52 -0.56
N ILE A 33 -13.07 -1.85 0.59
CA ILE A 33 -14.47 -2.28 0.66
C ILE A 33 -15.40 -1.15 0.20
N THR A 34 -15.13 0.10 0.61
CA THR A 34 -15.95 1.24 0.17
C THR A 34 -15.88 1.47 -1.34
N LEU A 35 -14.69 1.35 -1.94
CA LEU A 35 -14.51 1.52 -3.38
C LEU A 35 -15.03 0.32 -4.18
N PHE A 36 -15.06 -0.86 -3.58
CA PHE A 36 -15.68 -2.06 -4.15
C PHE A 36 -17.22 -1.94 -4.15
N ASP A 37 -17.81 -1.46 -3.05
CA ASP A 37 -19.26 -1.23 -2.93
C ASP A 37 -19.75 -0.16 -3.92
N GLN A 38 -18.91 0.84 -4.19
CA GLN A 38 -19.15 1.86 -5.22
C GLN A 38 -18.97 1.34 -6.68
N GLY A 39 -18.56 0.09 -6.86
CA GLY A 39 -18.31 -0.51 -8.18
C GLY A 39 -17.09 0.06 -8.91
N ILE A 40 -16.23 0.81 -8.22
CA ILE A 40 -15.02 1.43 -8.78
C ILE A 40 -13.87 0.40 -8.81
N LEU A 41 -13.76 -0.42 -7.76
CA LEU A 41 -12.81 -1.53 -7.70
C LEU A 41 -13.50 -2.85 -8.10
N ASN A 42 -12.77 -3.67 -8.84
CA ASN A 42 -13.17 -5.03 -9.20
C ASN A 42 -12.35 -6.05 -8.39
N GLY A 43 -12.80 -7.32 -8.35
CA GLY A 43 -12.05 -8.38 -7.65
C GLY A 43 -10.60 -8.51 -8.12
N THR A 44 -10.37 -8.27 -9.41
CA THR A 44 -9.05 -8.18 -10.06
C THR A 44 -8.18 -7.08 -9.45
N HIS A 45 -8.75 -5.88 -9.24
CA HIS A 45 -8.05 -4.75 -8.65
C HIS A 45 -7.70 -5.02 -7.17
N ILE A 46 -8.60 -5.68 -6.44
CA ILE A 46 -8.37 -6.08 -5.04
C ILE A 46 -7.21 -7.08 -4.95
N ALA A 47 -7.13 -8.04 -5.88
CA ALA A 47 -6.04 -9.02 -5.91
C ALA A 47 -4.66 -8.35 -6.10
N ILE A 48 -4.58 -7.31 -6.93
CA ILE A 48 -3.35 -6.53 -7.13
C ILE A 48 -3.01 -5.70 -5.89
N LEU A 49 -4.02 -5.12 -5.23
CA LEU A 49 -3.83 -4.26 -4.05
C LEU A 49 -3.53 -5.05 -2.77
N ALA A 50 -4.02 -6.28 -2.63
CA ALA A 50 -3.85 -7.09 -1.43
C ALA A 50 -2.37 -7.23 -0.98
N PRO A 51 -1.42 -7.68 -1.82
CA PRO A 51 -0.02 -7.77 -1.39
C PRO A 51 0.61 -6.40 -1.12
N ALA A 52 0.19 -5.35 -1.83
CA ALA A 52 0.67 -3.99 -1.58
C ALA A 52 0.26 -3.49 -0.18
N ILE A 53 -0.97 -3.77 0.24
CA ILE A 53 -1.49 -3.42 1.57
C ILE A 53 -0.69 -4.13 2.66
N TYR A 54 -0.35 -5.40 2.47
CA TYR A 54 0.41 -6.17 3.45
C TYR A 54 1.89 -5.78 3.50
N LEU A 55 2.52 -5.47 2.36
CA LEU A 55 3.93 -5.10 2.31
C LEU A 55 4.19 -3.65 2.77
N MET A 56 3.24 -2.75 2.55
CA MET A 56 3.35 -1.33 2.94
C MET A 56 2.58 -0.99 4.22
N GLY A 57 1.93 -1.98 4.83
CA GLY A 57 1.01 -1.81 5.93
C GLY A 57 1.65 -1.25 7.19
N SER A 58 1.01 -0.24 7.81
CA SER A 58 1.28 0.22 9.19
C SER A 58 2.69 0.72 9.51
N GLN A 59 3.46 1.12 8.50
CA GLN A 59 4.83 1.62 8.66
C GLN A 59 4.94 2.78 9.66
N VAL A 60 4.00 3.72 9.62
CA VAL A 60 3.98 4.88 10.53
C VAL A 60 3.72 4.45 11.97
N GLN A 61 2.85 3.45 12.18
CA GLN A 61 2.56 2.92 13.51
C GLN A 61 3.75 2.17 14.10
N TYR A 62 4.48 1.41 13.26
CA TYR A 62 5.69 0.70 13.68
C TYR A 62 6.85 1.65 13.99
N MET A 63 6.98 2.75 13.25
CA MET A 63 7.96 3.79 13.55
C MET A 63 7.76 4.38 14.95
N GLY A 64 6.52 4.73 15.32
CA GLY A 64 6.21 5.31 16.63
C GLY A 64 6.27 4.32 17.79
N ARG A 65 5.87 3.06 17.58
CA ARG A 65 5.76 2.06 18.65
C ARG A 65 7.00 1.18 18.85
N ILE A 66 7.77 0.96 17.79
CA ILE A 66 8.89 0.00 17.79
C ILE A 66 10.21 0.75 17.60
N MET A 67 10.33 1.61 16.58
CA MET A 67 11.60 2.29 16.28
C MET A 67 11.91 3.42 17.27
N GLY A 68 10.89 4.07 17.83
CA GLY A 68 11.05 5.12 18.86
C GLY A 68 11.79 4.62 20.12
N PRO A 69 11.36 3.52 20.77
CA PRO A 69 12.03 2.99 21.96
C PRO A 69 13.36 2.29 21.70
N ILE A 70 13.57 1.72 20.51
CA ILE A 70 14.81 1.01 20.15
C ILE A 70 15.98 1.98 19.93
N GLY A 71 15.71 3.27 19.71
CA GLY A 71 16.76 4.28 19.47
C GLY A 71 17.46 4.10 18.13
N THR A 72 16.79 3.48 17.14
CA THR A 72 17.31 3.36 15.78
C THR A 72 17.72 4.72 15.24
N GLU A 73 18.93 4.78 14.66
CA GLU A 73 19.48 6.01 14.09
C GLU A 73 18.52 6.54 13.01
N GLY A 74 17.98 7.76 13.22
CA GLY A 74 16.87 8.31 12.44
C GLY A 74 17.13 8.40 10.93
N ARG A 75 18.39 8.27 10.51
CA ARG A 75 18.83 8.22 9.12
C ARG A 75 18.38 6.96 8.37
N TYR A 76 18.21 5.81 9.04
CA TYR A 76 17.81 4.56 8.38
C TYR A 76 16.30 4.37 8.27
N ILE A 77 15.53 5.07 9.10
CA ILE A 77 14.07 5.02 9.11
C ILE A 77 13.46 5.32 7.72
N PRO A 78 13.80 6.43 7.05
CA PRO A 78 13.26 6.71 5.71
C PRO A 78 13.72 5.71 4.65
N ILE A 79 14.90 5.10 4.81
CA ILE A 79 15.42 4.07 3.88
C ILE A 79 14.60 2.78 4.01
N MET A 80 14.30 2.33 5.22
CA MET A 80 13.47 1.13 5.46
C MET A 80 12.06 1.30 4.91
N ILE A 81 11.49 2.49 5.08
CA ILE A 81 10.19 2.86 4.50
C ILE A 81 10.26 2.79 2.97
N ALA A 82 11.26 3.42 2.35
CA ALA A 82 11.41 3.45 0.90
C ALA A 82 11.56 2.05 0.29
N ILE A 83 12.32 1.15 0.92
CA ILE A 83 12.49 -0.24 0.45
C ILE A 83 11.16 -0.99 0.45
N SER A 84 10.36 -0.87 1.51
CA SER A 84 9.05 -1.52 1.58
C SER A 84 8.06 -0.95 0.56
N VAL A 85 8.11 0.36 0.31
CA VAL A 85 7.28 1.00 -0.73
C VAL A 85 7.66 0.49 -2.11
N LEU A 86 8.95 0.43 -2.42
CA LEU A 86 9.45 -0.16 -3.67
C LEU A 86 9.03 -1.62 -3.82
N ASN A 87 9.08 -2.40 -2.73
CA ASN A 87 8.64 -3.79 -2.74
C ASN A 87 7.12 -3.91 -2.97
N ALA A 88 6.32 -3.02 -2.38
CA ALA A 88 4.87 -2.97 -2.62
C ALA A 88 4.55 -2.65 -4.08
N PHE A 89 5.26 -1.68 -4.70
CA PHE A 89 5.12 -1.42 -6.14
C PHE A 89 5.58 -2.60 -6.99
N GLY A 90 6.66 -3.29 -6.61
CA GLY A 90 7.10 -4.51 -7.27
C GLY A 90 6.05 -5.63 -7.21
N ALA A 91 5.44 -5.85 -6.04
CA ALA A 91 4.40 -6.85 -5.86
C ALA A 91 3.11 -6.51 -6.64
N MET A 92 2.74 -5.23 -6.75
CA MET A 92 1.64 -4.81 -7.63
C MET A 92 1.95 -5.10 -9.10
N LEU A 93 3.21 -4.92 -9.54
CA LEU A 93 3.62 -5.23 -10.91
C LEU A 93 3.53 -6.73 -11.18
N VAL A 94 4.02 -7.54 -10.25
CA VAL A 94 3.97 -8.99 -10.35
C VAL A 94 2.53 -9.48 -10.39
N MET A 95 1.64 -9.00 -9.51
CA MET A 95 0.23 -9.40 -9.55
C MET A 95 -0.47 -8.94 -10.83
N ASN A 96 -0.15 -7.75 -11.37
CA ASN A 96 -0.68 -7.31 -12.65
C ASN A 96 -0.24 -8.22 -13.83
N LEU A 97 0.92 -8.88 -13.74
CA LEU A 97 1.36 -9.85 -14.76
C LEU A 97 0.69 -11.22 -14.63
N PHE A 98 0.24 -11.60 -13.43
CA PHE A 98 -0.37 -12.91 -13.16
C PHE A 98 -1.89 -12.92 -13.29
N VAL A 99 -2.55 -11.77 -13.22
CA VAL A 99 -4.00 -11.60 -13.19
C VAL A 99 -4.47 -10.91 -14.47
#